data_AF-A0A6C0HA39-F1
#
_entry.id   AF-A0A6C0HA39-F1
#
_cell.length_a   1.000
_cell.length_b   1.000
_cell.length_c   1.000
_cell.angle_alpha   90.00
_cell.angle_beta   90.00
_cell.angle_gamma   90.00
#
_symmetry.space_group_name_H-M   'P 1'
#
loop_
_entity.id
_entity.type
_entity.pdbx_description
1 polymer ?
#
loop_
_entity_poly.entity_id
_entity_poly.type
_entity_poly.pdbx_seq_one_letter_code
_entity_poly.pdbx_strand_id
1 'polypeptide(L)'
;MTQQNIPKIYNIRTHNHMNQRFITCYFKIAYTTHTKTYKISASHTMKQFIQKMKQYIRNDLYIELLDIPNFEFVCADHYSIHGVASEQGPALVPTPNHTLDSLIGRDQHNITDDNYLAFYIRPCDEQNSIHNNT
;
A
#
# COMPACT_ATOMS: atom_id res chain seq x y z
N MET A 1 -1.48 54.77 2.24
CA MET A 1 -0.85 53.57 1.64
C MET A 1 -0.63 52.57 2.75
N THR A 2 -1.50 51.57 2.87
CA THR A 2 -1.46 50.56 3.93
C THR A 2 -0.84 49.28 3.37
N GLN A 3 0.36 48.93 3.82
CA GLN A 3 0.98 47.63 3.54
C GLN A 3 0.15 46.54 4.22
N GLN A 4 -0.50 45.70 3.40
CA GLN A 4 -1.14 44.48 3.89
C GLN A 4 -0.06 43.53 4.38
N ASN A 5 -0.07 43.28 5.68
CA ASN A 5 0.81 42.33 6.34
C ASN A 5 0.25 40.92 6.07
N ILE A 6 0.59 40.34 4.92
CA ILE A 6 0.21 38.96 4.58
C ILE A 6 1.05 38.04 5.48
N PRO A 7 0.43 37.21 6.35
CA PRO A 7 1.17 36.25 7.14
C PRO A 7 1.88 35.27 6.19
N LYS A 8 3.22 35.24 6.26
CA LYS A 8 4.02 34.22 5.59
C LYS A 8 3.60 32.87 6.16
N ILE A 9 2.94 32.06 5.34
CA ILE A 9 2.70 30.65 5.64
C ILE A 9 4.08 29.99 5.64
N TYR A 10 4.63 29.77 6.83
CA TYR A 10 5.79 28.90 6.97
C TYR A 10 5.32 27.51 6.56
N ASN A 11 5.96 26.92 5.55
CA ASN A 11 5.88 25.49 5.31
C ASN A 11 6.26 24.81 6.62
N ILE A 12 5.27 24.33 7.37
CA ILE A 12 5.50 23.51 8.55
C ILE A 12 6.02 22.19 8.00
N ARG A 13 7.33 22.10 7.80
CA ARG A 13 8.02 20.82 7.80
C ARG A 13 7.74 20.25 9.19
N THR A 14 6.77 19.35 9.26
CA THR A 14 6.54 18.49 10.42
C THR A 14 7.82 17.68 10.63
N HIS A 15 8.74 18.20 11.44
CA HIS A 15 9.78 17.39 12.06
C HIS A 15 9.05 16.44 13.03
N ASN A 16 8.71 15.27 12.50
CA ASN A 16 8.26 14.15 13.30
C ASN A 16 9.37 13.84 14.33
N HIS A 17 9.06 13.98 15.62
CA HIS A 17 9.98 13.70 16.73
C HIS A 17 10.39 12.22 16.85
N MET A 18 9.93 11.37 15.92
CA MET A 18 10.37 10.00 15.72
C MET A 18 10.80 9.91 14.26
N ASN A 19 11.99 9.36 13.96
CA ASN A 19 12.48 9.07 12.59
C ASN A 19 11.60 8.01 11.88
N GLN A 20 10.31 8.26 11.77
CA GLN A 20 9.34 7.36 11.19
C GLN A 20 9.36 7.57 9.67
N ARG A 21 9.94 6.59 8.98
CA ARG A 21 9.95 6.54 7.52
C ARG A 21 8.60 6.07 7.00
N PHE A 22 8.11 6.72 5.96
CA PHE A 22 6.87 6.35 5.27
C PHE A 22 7.18 5.92 3.83
N ILE A 23 6.37 4.99 3.32
CA ILE A 23 6.43 4.47 1.96
C ILE A 23 5.11 4.84 1.29
N THR A 24 5.19 5.34 0.06
CA THR A 24 4.00 5.58 -0.77
C THR A 24 3.59 4.26 -1.41
N CYS A 25 2.40 3.75 -1.09
CA CYS A 25 1.89 2.50 -1.63
C CYS A 25 0.74 2.80 -2.59
N TYR A 26 0.91 2.42 -3.85
CA TYR A 26 -0.15 2.49 -4.85
C TYR A 26 -0.84 1.14 -4.94
N PHE A 27 -2.17 1.17 -4.96
CA PHE A 27 -3.04 0.00 -5.11
C PHE A 27 -3.90 0.15 -6.36
N LYS A 28 -4.06 -0.93 -7.12
CA LYS A 28 -5.00 -1.03 -8.24
C LYS A 28 -5.87 -2.27 -8.06
N ILE A 29 -7.17 -2.17 -8.28
CA ILE A 29 -8.02 -3.36 -8.38
C ILE A 29 -7.72 -4.06 -9.71
N ALA A 30 -7.34 -5.34 -9.64
CA ALA A 30 -7.01 -6.16 -10.81
C ALA A 30 -8.13 -6.08 -11.86
N TYR A 31 -7.75 -6.03 -13.14
CA TYR A 31 -8.66 -5.94 -14.29
C TYR A 31 -9.51 -4.67 -14.38
N THR A 32 -9.22 -3.65 -13.57
CA THR A 32 -9.95 -2.37 -13.60
C THR A 32 -9.01 -1.17 -13.77
N THR A 33 -9.57 0.04 -13.82
CA THR A 33 -8.83 1.30 -13.74
C THR A 33 -8.85 1.92 -12.34
N HIS A 34 -9.53 1.30 -11.37
CA HIS A 34 -9.70 1.84 -10.03
C HIS A 34 -8.42 1.70 -9.22
N THR A 35 -7.95 2.82 -8.70
CA THR A 35 -6.65 2.93 -8.04
C THR A 35 -6.72 3.82 -6.81
N LYS A 36 -5.84 3.59 -5.86
CA LYS A 36 -5.75 4.36 -4.61
C LYS A 36 -4.34 4.38 -4.08
N THR A 37 -3.91 5.50 -3.50
CA THR A 37 -2.56 5.66 -2.96
C THR A 37 -2.61 5.98 -1.47
N TYR A 38 -1.71 5.38 -0.71
CA TYR A 38 -1.59 5.57 0.74
C TYR A 38 -0.15 5.83 1.15
N LYS A 39 0.07 6.64 2.19
CA LYS A 39 1.36 6.76 2.86
C LYS A 39 1.36 5.89 4.11
N ILE A 40 2.26 4.91 4.16
CA ILE A 40 2.25 3.85 5.18
C ILE A 40 3.60 3.82 5.88
N SER A 41 3.60 3.61 7.20
CA SER A 41 4.85 3.44 7.95
C SER A 41 5.66 2.27 7.41
N ALA A 42 6.93 2.51 7.11
CA ALA A 42 7.87 1.49 6.64
C ALA A 42 8.10 0.38 7.68
N SER A 43 7.91 0.72 8.96
CA SER A 43 8.06 -0.18 10.10
C SER A 43 6.91 -1.16 10.31
N HIS A 44 5.78 -1.03 9.60
CA HIS A 44 4.72 -2.02 9.73
C HIS A 44 5.23 -3.40 9.30
N THR A 45 4.93 -4.42 10.09
CA THR A 45 5.12 -5.80 9.66
C THR A 45 4.17 -6.11 8.51
N MET A 46 4.49 -7.10 7.67
CA MET A 46 3.60 -7.49 6.58
C MET A 46 2.21 -7.89 7.08
N LYS A 47 2.12 -8.54 8.24
CA LYS A 47 0.82 -8.83 8.89
C LYS A 47 0.05 -7.54 9.22
N GLN A 48 0.69 -6.56 9.86
CA GLN A 48 0.06 -5.28 10.21
C GLN A 48 -0.35 -4.50 8.95
N PHE A 49 0.53 -4.45 7.95
CA PHE A 49 0.27 -3.82 6.67
C PHE A 49 -0.98 -4.43 6.01
N ILE A 50 -1.04 -5.75 5.84
CA ILE A 50 -2.17 -6.43 5.18
C ILE A 50 -3.47 -6.14 5.94
N GLN A 51 -3.49 -6.33 7.26
CA GLN A 51 -4.70 -6.12 8.07
C GLN A 51 -5.22 -4.68 7.98
N LYS A 52 -4.32 -3.70 8.13
CA LYS A 52 -4.65 -2.28 8.08
C LYS A 52 -5.14 -1.87 6.69
N MET A 53 -4.45 -2.33 5.64
CA MET A 53 -4.81 -1.96 4.28
C MET A 53 -6.10 -2.59 3.80
N LYS A 54 -6.42 -3.82 4.23
CA LYS A 54 -7.74 -4.40 3.96
C LYS A 54 -8.87 -3.50 4.46
N GLN A 55 -8.75 -2.98 5.68
CA GLN A 55 -9.76 -2.08 6.25
C GLN A 55 -9.85 -0.75 5.49
N TYR A 56 -8.72 -0.11 5.18
CA TYR A 56 -8.71 1.18 4.49
C TYR A 56 -9.25 1.08 3.07
N ILE A 57 -8.84 0.06 2.33
CA ILE A 57 -9.27 -0.17 0.95
C ILE A 57 -10.76 -0.52 0.89
N ARG A 58 -11.26 -1.32 1.84
CA ARG A 58 -12.70 -1.59 1.97
C ARG A 58 -13.53 -0.32 2.12
N ASN A 59 -13.04 0.63 2.91
CA ASN A 59 -13.76 1.87 3.17
C ASN A 59 -13.67 2.83 1.97
N ASP A 60 -12.49 2.96 1.35
CA ASP A 60 -12.25 3.93 0.29
C ASP A 60 -12.73 3.47 -1.09
N LEU A 61 -12.74 2.16 -1.36
CA LEU A 61 -13.19 1.52 -2.60
C LEU A 61 -14.44 0.66 -2.34
N TYR A 62 -15.31 1.13 -1.44
CA TYR A 62 -16.47 0.38 -0.96
C TYR A 62 -17.40 -0.06 -2.10
N ILE A 63 -17.66 0.83 -3.06
CA ILE A 63 -18.58 0.56 -4.17
C ILE A 63 -17.97 -0.50 -5.09
N GLU A 64 -16.69 -0.37 -5.41
CA GLU A 64 -15.97 -1.28 -6.30
C GLU A 64 -15.75 -2.67 -5.70
N LEU A 65 -15.70 -2.75 -4.36
CA LEU A 65 -15.45 -3.99 -3.62
C LEU A 65 -16.71 -4.53 -2.93
N LEU A 66 -17.89 -3.98 -3.23
CA LEU A 66 -19.14 -4.31 -2.52
C LEU A 66 -19.42 -5.81 -2.55
N ASP A 67 -19.33 -6.41 -3.75
CA ASP A 67 -19.65 -7.83 -3.99
C ASP A 67 -18.43 -8.75 -3.88
N ILE A 68 -17.27 -8.21 -3.54
CA ILE A 68 -16.03 -8.98 -3.37
C ILE A 68 -15.96 -9.37 -1.89
N PRO A 69 -16.14 -10.63 -1.47
CA PRO A 69 -16.16 -11.02 -0.05
C PRO A 69 -14.76 -11.00 0.58
N ASN A 70 -13.73 -11.32 -0.20
CA ASN A 70 -12.34 -11.24 0.24
C ASN A 70 -11.44 -10.86 -0.94
N PHE A 71 -10.28 -10.32 -0.60
CA PHE A 71 -9.23 -10.02 -1.56
C PHE A 71 -7.86 -10.17 -0.93
N GLU A 72 -6.87 -10.31 -1.80
CA GLU A 72 -5.47 -10.40 -1.45
C GLU A 72 -4.66 -9.33 -2.16
N PHE A 73 -3.45 -9.10 -1.67
CA PHE A 73 -2.53 -8.14 -2.26
C PHE A 73 -1.45 -8.89 -3.01
N VAL A 74 -1.15 -8.47 -4.24
CA VAL A 74 -0.05 -9.00 -5.03
C VAL A 74 0.95 -7.85 -5.23
N CYS A 75 2.23 -8.07 -4.93
CA CYS A 75 3.26 -7.08 -5.21
C CYS A 75 3.48 -7.01 -6.73
N ALA A 76 3.50 -5.81 -7.29
CA ALA A 76 3.88 -5.64 -8.69
C ALA A 76 5.39 -5.85 -8.83
N ASP A 77 5.82 -6.61 -9.84
CA ASP A 77 7.23 -6.89 -10.11
C ASP A 77 8.03 -5.64 -10.48
N HIS A 78 7.35 -4.58 -10.92
CA HIS A 78 7.94 -3.29 -11.25
C HIS A 78 7.07 -2.15 -10.74
N TYR A 79 7.73 -1.01 -10.54
CA TYR A 79 7.15 0.30 -10.25
C TYR A 79 5.99 0.73 -11.18
N SER A 80 5.78 0.10 -12.34
CA SER A 80 4.69 0.39 -13.27
C SER A 80 3.59 -0.66 -13.18
N ILE A 81 2.37 -0.23 -12.85
CA ILE A 81 1.17 -1.09 -12.72
C ILE A 81 0.49 -1.25 -14.08
N HIS A 82 1.28 -1.70 -15.05
CA HIS A 82 0.88 -1.80 -16.44
C HIS A 82 1.25 -3.19 -16.97
N GLY A 83 0.46 -4.20 -16.60
CA GLY A 83 0.60 -5.54 -17.17
C GLY A 83 -0.30 -6.56 -16.51
N VAL A 84 -1.14 -7.23 -17.29
CA VAL A 84 -2.06 -8.29 -16.81
C VAL A 84 -1.31 -9.45 -16.15
N ALA A 85 -0.12 -9.78 -16.65
CA ALA A 85 0.71 -10.85 -16.09
C ALA A 85 1.13 -10.57 -14.63
N SER A 86 1.39 -9.31 -14.28
CA SER A 86 1.77 -8.92 -12.92
C SER A 86 0.60 -8.97 -11.93
N GLU A 87 -0.66 -8.99 -12.41
CA GLU A 87 -1.85 -9.15 -11.56
C GLU A 87 -2.01 -10.59 -11.05
N GLN A 88 -1.38 -11.55 -11.75
CA GLN A 88 -1.43 -12.99 -11.45
C GLN A 88 -0.23 -13.48 -10.62
N GLY A 89 0.58 -12.56 -10.09
CA GLY A 89 1.70 -12.89 -9.21
C GLY A 89 1.27 -13.55 -7.88
N PRO A 90 2.24 -14.03 -7.09
CA PRO A 90 1.96 -14.60 -5.78
C PRO A 90 1.38 -13.55 -4.83
N ALA A 91 0.40 -13.96 -4.03
CA ALA A 91 -0.15 -13.11 -2.99
C ALA A 91 0.88 -12.83 -1.89
N LEU A 92 0.82 -11.64 -1.30
CA LEU A 92 1.60 -11.28 -0.14
C LEU A 92 1.20 -12.14 1.05
N VAL A 93 2.20 -12.80 1.63
CA VAL A 93 2.03 -13.65 2.80
C VAL A 93 2.19 -12.81 4.08
N PRO A 94 1.27 -12.92 5.05
CA PRO A 94 1.41 -12.23 6.33
C PRO A 94 2.57 -12.82 7.13
N THR A 95 3.67 -12.08 7.23
CA THR A 95 4.80 -12.44 8.09
C THR A 95 4.90 -11.50 9.30
N PRO A 96 5.17 -12.01 10.51
CA PRO A 96 5.28 -11.18 11.71
C PRO A 96 6.61 -10.41 11.79
N ASN A 97 7.66 -10.88 11.12
CA ASN A 97 9.03 -10.38 11.31
C ASN A 97 9.55 -9.54 10.13
N HIS A 98 8.98 -9.68 8.94
CA HIS A 98 9.34 -8.83 7.80
C HIS A 98 8.47 -7.59 7.76
N THR A 99 9.12 -6.44 7.58
CA THR A 99 8.47 -5.14 7.50
C THR A 99 8.25 -4.73 6.05
N LEU A 100 7.37 -3.77 5.82
CA LEU A 100 7.14 -3.18 4.50
C LEU A 100 8.45 -2.63 3.89
N ASP A 101 9.33 -2.09 4.74
CA ASP A 101 10.65 -1.61 4.34
C ASP A 101 11.52 -2.69 3.67
N SER A 102 11.34 -3.96 4.05
CA SER A 102 12.11 -5.06 3.47
C SER A 102 11.80 -5.33 2.00
N LEU A 103 10.68 -4.82 1.49
CA LEU A 103 10.30 -4.92 0.07
C LEU A 103 10.97 -3.87 -0.80
N ILE A 104 11.55 -2.83 -0.19
CA ILE A 104 12.31 -1.82 -0.93
C ILE A 104 13.72 -2.37 -1.12
N GLY A 105 14.14 -2.55 -2.37
CA GLY A 105 15.49 -3.01 -2.71
C GLY A 105 16.57 -2.17 -2.02
N ARG A 106 17.58 -2.82 -1.46
CA ARG A 106 18.70 -2.18 -0.73
C ARG A 106 19.70 -1.48 -1.64
N ASP A 107 19.33 -1.11 -2.87
CA ASP A 107 20.19 -0.32 -3.74
C ASP A 107 20.20 1.12 -3.21
N GLN A 108 21.13 1.35 -2.28
CA GLN A 108 21.41 2.60 -1.57
C GLN A 108 21.68 3.80 -2.49
N HIS A 109 21.66 3.62 -3.81
CA HIS A 109 21.97 4.65 -4.80
C HIS A 109 20.74 5.35 -5.37
N ASN A 110 19.52 4.87 -5.07
CA ASN A 110 18.27 5.52 -5.49
C ASN A 110 17.30 5.67 -4.31
N ILE A 111 17.75 6.26 -3.20
CA ILE A 111 16.83 6.91 -2.27
C ILE A 111 16.43 8.24 -2.93
N THR A 112 15.67 8.16 -4.02
CA THR A 112 14.86 9.27 -4.48
C THR A 112 13.73 9.47 -3.47
N ASP A 113 13.25 10.70 -3.31
CA ASP A 113 12.16 11.06 -2.40
C ASP A 113 10.86 10.26 -2.62
N ASP A 114 10.81 9.46 -3.69
CA ASP A 114 9.74 8.56 -4.09
C ASP A 114 10.07 7.10 -3.75
N ASN A 115 10.15 6.74 -2.47
CA ASN A 115 10.05 5.33 -2.08
C ASN A 115 8.60 4.87 -2.31
N TYR A 116 8.31 4.27 -3.48
CA TYR A 116 6.99 3.74 -3.77
C TYR A 116 6.96 2.23 -3.99
N LEU A 117 5.88 1.61 -3.52
CA LEU A 117 5.55 0.21 -3.77
C LEU A 117 4.20 0.13 -4.47
N ALA A 118 4.08 -0.82 -5.38
CA ALA A 118 2.91 -1.02 -6.21
C ALA A 118 2.26 -2.37 -5.88
N PHE A 119 0.95 -2.37 -5.67
CA PHE A 119 0.19 -3.56 -5.31
C PHE A 119 -1.07 -3.70 -6.18
N TYR A 120 -1.40 -4.93 -6.54
CA TYR A 120 -2.72 -5.27 -7.06
C TYR A 120 -3.62 -5.76 -5.92
N ILE A 121 -4.89 -5.36 -5.95
CA ILE A 121 -5.97 -5.91 -5.14
C ILE A 121 -6.63 -6.98 -6.01
N ARG A 122 -6.38 -8.25 -5.68
CA ARG A 122 -6.96 -9.39 -6.41
C ARG A 122 -8.13 -9.95 -5.61
N PRO A 123 -9.36 -9.96 -6.17
CA PRO A 123 -10.47 -10.69 -5.57
C PRO A 123 -10.10 -12.16 -5.40
N CYS A 124 -10.46 -12.75 -4.28
CA CYS A 124 -10.33 -14.19 -4.07
C CYS A 124 -11.60 -14.73 -3.42
N ASP A 125 -11.99 -15.93 -3.86
CA ASP A 125 -13.05 -16.67 -3.19
C ASP A 125 -12.59 -17.03 -1.78
N GLU A 126 -13.52 -17.03 -0.81
CA GLU A 126 -13.29 -17.78 0.42
C GLU A 126 -13.20 -19.26 0.03
N GLN A 127 -12.00 -19.76 -0.26
CA GLN A 127 -11.80 -21.20 -0.30
C GLN A 127 -12.23 -21.73 1.06
N ASN A 128 -13.30 -22.52 1.04
CA ASN A 128 -13.85 -23.26 2.16
C ASN A 128 -12.76 -23.65 3.16
N SER A 129 -12.90 -23.14 4.39
CA SER A 129 -12.20 -23.56 5.60
C SER A 129 -12.53 -25.01 5.99
N ILE A 130 -12.54 -25.93 5.02
CA ILE A 130 -12.86 -27.35 5.21
C ILE A 130 -11.83 -28.16 4.43
N HIS A 131 -10.75 -28.52 5.13
CA HIS A 131 -9.97 -29.76 5.04
C HIS A 131 -8.52 -29.45 5.41
N ASN A 132 -8.20 -29.63 6.69
CA ASN A 132 -6.97 -30.26 7.17
C ASN A 132 -7.09 -30.42 8.68
N ASN A 133 -7.93 -31.37 9.08
CA ASN A 133 -7.83 -32.12 10.33
C ASN A 133 -8.41 -33.50 10.01
N THR A 134 -7.58 -34.35 9.43
CA THR A 134 -7.77 -35.80 9.42
C THR A 134 -6.43 -36.42 9.75
#